data_AF-A0A381KMQ7-F1
#
_entry.id   AF-A0A381KMQ7-F1
#
_cell.length_a   1.000
_cell.length_b   1.000
_cell.length_c   1.000
_cell.angle_alpha   90.00
_cell.angle_beta   90.00
_cell.angle_gamma   90.00
#
_symmetry.space_group_name_H-M   'P 1'
#
loop_
_entity.id
_entity.type
_entity.pdbx_description
1 polymer ?
#
loop_
_entity_poly.entity_id
_entity_poly.type
_entity_poly.pdbx_seq_one_letter_code
_entity_poly.pdbx_strand_id
1 'polypeptide(L)'
;MLIEVCFVDTEDANKYLSLGADKLATAIVEAITKHISSAEENNYNRYKHTIVYSGDDKVSADILGLYYKRKKESYLVTDIKDYKPHRTQNLYVIGGVTCNKMKEMSKTTGEKFTQLYGNDVWSTMDKAIEFVKKKL
;
A
#
# COMPACT_ATOMS: atom_id res chain seq x y z
N MET A 1 -4.57 -7.47 -17.50
CA MET A 1 -3.78 -8.18 -18.53
C MET A 1 -2.77 -7.19 -19.07
N LEU A 2 -1.50 -7.32 -18.66
CA LEU A 2 -0.40 -6.56 -19.25
C LEU A 2 -0.01 -7.32 -20.52
N ILE A 3 -0.29 -6.77 -21.70
CA ILE A 3 0.19 -7.34 -22.96
C ILE A 3 1.44 -6.56 -23.33
N GLU A 4 2.61 -7.12 -23.04
CA GLU A 4 3.85 -6.69 -23.67
C GLU A 4 3.90 -7.29 -25.07
N VAL A 5 3.91 -6.44 -26.10
CA VAL A 5 4.00 -6.89 -27.50
C VAL A 5 5.48 -6.97 -27.86
N CYS A 6 6.08 -8.14 -27.65
CA CYS A 6 7.44 -8.41 -28.11
C CYS A 6 7.38 -8.83 -29.58
N PHE A 7 8.07 -8.10 -30.47
CA PHE A 7 8.32 -8.56 -31.82
C PHE A 7 9.44 -9.60 -31.77
N VAL A 8 9.05 -10.86 -31.75
CA VAL A 8 9.94 -12.03 -31.69
C VAL A 8 9.85 -12.79 -33.00
N ASP A 9 10.95 -13.40 -33.42
CA ASP A 9 10.94 -14.27 -34.59
C ASP A 9 10.20 -15.59 -34.30
N THR A 10 10.01 -16.40 -35.34
CA THR A 10 9.26 -17.65 -35.23
C THR A 10 9.94 -18.66 -34.29
N GLU A 11 11.27 -18.63 -34.16
CA GLU A 11 12.01 -19.54 -33.30
C GLU A 11 11.79 -19.20 -31.82
N ASP A 12 11.96 -17.93 -31.47
CA ASP A 12 11.72 -17.43 -30.12
C ASP A 12 10.25 -17.56 -29.72
N ALA A 13 9.31 -17.31 -30.64
CA ALA A 13 7.88 -17.51 -30.39
C ALA A 13 7.55 -18.97 -30.03
N ASN A 14 8.08 -19.93 -30.79
CA ASN A 14 7.89 -21.36 -30.51
C ASN A 14 8.51 -21.76 -29.17
N LYS A 15 9.68 -21.20 -28.84
CA LYS A 15 10.32 -21.38 -27.55
C LYS A 15 9.44 -20.87 -26.40
N TYR A 16 8.87 -19.68 -26.51
CA TYR A 16 7.97 -19.13 -25.48
C TYR A 16 6.67 -19.92 -25.34
N LEU A 17 6.08 -20.38 -26.44
CA LEU A 17 4.91 -21.27 -26.41
C LEU A 17 5.22 -22.58 -25.68
N SER A 18 6.41 -23.15 -25.90
CA SER A 18 6.85 -24.38 -25.24
C SER A 18 7.12 -24.20 -23.73
N LEU A 19 7.57 -23.00 -23.33
CA LEU A 19 7.84 -22.65 -21.94
C LEU A 19 6.54 -22.47 -21.13
N GLY A 20 5.49 -21.99 -21.78
CA GLY A 20 4.21 -21.68 -21.17
C GLY A 20 4.14 -20.25 -20.62
N ALA A 21 2.95 -19.66 -20.71
CA ALA A 21 2.71 -18.25 -20.37
C ALA A 21 3.12 -17.91 -18.93
N ASP A 22 2.94 -18.85 -17.98
CA ASP A 22 3.25 -18.64 -16.58
C ASP A 22 4.75 -18.41 -16.36
N LYS A 23 5.60 -19.28 -16.95
CA LYS A 23 7.06 -19.17 -16.79
C LYS A 23 7.62 -17.93 -17.48
N LEU A 24 7.05 -17.58 -18.64
CA LEU A 24 7.41 -16.35 -19.34
C LEU A 24 7.06 -15.11 -18.50
N ALA A 25 5.84 -15.06 -17.95
CA ALA A 25 5.40 -13.97 -17.09
C ALA A 25 6.29 -13.85 -15.84
N THR A 26 6.65 -14.98 -15.22
CA THR A 26 7.60 -15.02 -14.10
C THR A 26 8.95 -14.42 -14.52
N ALA A 27 9.55 -14.88 -15.62
CA ALA A 27 10.84 -14.40 -16.08
C ALA A 27 10.85 -12.89 -16.40
N ILE A 28 9.79 -12.37 -17.03
CA ILE A 28 9.64 -10.93 -17.31
C ILE A 28 9.57 -10.14 -16.00
N VAL A 29 8.75 -10.59 -15.04
CA VAL A 29 8.64 -9.94 -13.73
C VAL A 29 9.99 -9.96 -13.03
N GLU A 30 10.70 -11.08 -12.99
CA GLU A 30 12.03 -11.20 -12.39
C GLU A 30 13.06 -10.26 -13.05
N ALA A 31 13.07 -10.19 -14.38
CA ALA A 31 13.99 -9.34 -15.14
C ALA A 31 13.73 -7.84 -14.91
N ILE A 32 12.47 -7.41 -14.90
CA ILE A 32 12.09 -6.01 -14.67
C ILE A 32 12.32 -5.61 -13.21
N THR A 33 11.99 -6.49 -12.26
CA THR A 33 12.07 -6.20 -10.83
C THR A 33 13.44 -6.47 -10.22
N LYS A 34 14.36 -7.09 -10.96
CA LYS A 34 15.70 -7.54 -10.53
C LYS A 34 15.67 -8.50 -9.32
N HIS A 35 14.60 -9.25 -9.13
CA HIS A 35 14.44 -10.21 -8.03
C HIS A 35 14.56 -11.65 -8.55
N ILE A 36 15.36 -12.49 -7.88
CA ILE A 36 15.35 -13.96 -8.04
C ILE A 36 14.28 -14.48 -7.08
N SER A 37 13.23 -15.11 -7.59
CA SER A 37 12.15 -15.59 -6.72
C SER A 37 12.56 -16.88 -5.98
N SER A 38 12.83 -16.77 -4.67
CA SER A 38 12.54 -17.90 -3.79
C SER A 38 11.06 -17.83 -3.42
N ALA A 39 10.34 -18.95 -3.52
CA ALA A 39 8.88 -18.99 -3.36
C ALA A 39 8.38 -18.48 -1.98
N GLU A 40 9.27 -18.28 -1.01
CA GLU A 40 8.97 -17.73 0.32
C GLU A 40 9.01 -16.18 0.36
N GLU A 41 9.63 -15.52 -0.63
CA GLU A 41 9.80 -14.06 -0.70
C GLU A 41 8.83 -13.34 -1.65
N ASN A 42 7.82 -14.03 -2.18
CA ASN A 42 6.75 -13.40 -2.98
C ASN A 42 5.77 -12.54 -2.15
N ASN A 43 6.10 -12.25 -0.88
CA ASN A 43 5.49 -11.14 -0.17
C ASN A 43 6.12 -9.84 -0.68
N TYR A 44 5.55 -9.24 -1.72
CA TYR A 44 5.47 -7.77 -1.73
C TYR A 44 4.93 -7.43 -0.34
N ASN A 45 5.79 -6.89 0.53
CA ASN A 45 5.53 -6.71 1.97
C ASN A 45 4.50 -5.59 2.12
N ARG A 46 3.28 -5.86 1.65
CA ARG A 46 2.15 -4.97 1.61
C ARG A 46 1.50 -5.08 2.96
N TYR A 47 1.62 -4.01 3.74
CA TYR A 47 0.86 -3.92 4.96
C TYR A 47 -0.63 -4.04 4.64
N LYS A 48 -1.37 -4.81 5.43
CA LYS A 48 -2.82 -4.86 5.28
C LYS A 48 -3.40 -3.48 5.52
N HIS A 49 -2.80 -2.73 6.45
CA HIS A 49 -3.18 -1.37 6.80
C HIS A 49 -1.96 -0.46 6.92
N THR A 50 -1.98 0.69 6.26
CA THR A 50 -1.01 1.76 6.50
C THR A 50 -1.74 2.99 7.01
N ILE A 51 -1.25 3.56 8.10
CA ILE A 51 -1.81 4.72 8.78
C ILE A 51 -0.76 5.82 8.72
N VAL A 52 -1.07 6.86 7.95
CA VAL A 52 -0.16 7.97 7.67
C VAL A 52 -0.58 9.18 8.49
N TYR A 53 0.38 9.82 9.17
CA TYR A 53 0.14 11.02 9.97
C TYR A 53 1.21 12.09 9.69
N SER A 54 1.07 13.25 10.32
CA SER A 54 2.18 14.18 10.53
C SER A 54 1.99 14.91 11.86
N GLY A 55 3.08 15.30 12.52
CA GLY A 55 3.02 16.05 13.79
C GLY A 55 2.24 15.32 14.89
N ASP A 56 1.43 16.07 15.64
CA ASP A 56 0.73 15.59 16.85
C ASP A 56 -0.41 14.61 16.56
N ASP A 57 -0.89 14.55 15.30
CA ASP A 57 -1.87 13.55 14.85
C ASP A 57 -1.34 12.10 14.94
N LYS A 58 -0.05 11.92 15.26
CA LYS A 58 0.56 10.64 15.60
C LYS A 58 -0.24 9.87 16.66
N VAL A 59 -0.76 10.55 17.69
CA VAL A 59 -1.51 9.89 18.76
C VAL A 59 -2.77 9.21 18.21
N SER A 60 -3.49 9.92 17.35
CA SER A 60 -4.69 9.41 16.65
C SER A 60 -4.34 8.24 15.70
N ALA A 61 -3.18 8.29 15.04
CA ALA A 61 -2.69 7.19 14.23
C ALA A 61 -2.31 5.95 15.05
N ASP A 62 -1.65 6.15 16.20
CA ASP A 62 -1.27 5.07 17.12
C ASP A 62 -2.51 4.36 17.72
N ILE A 63 -3.64 5.06 17.90
CA ILE A 63 -4.92 4.45 18.29
C ILE A 63 -5.40 3.42 17.25
N LEU A 64 -5.38 3.78 15.95
CA LEU A 64 -5.72 2.85 14.88
C LEU A 64 -4.70 1.70 14.80
N GLY A 65 -3.42 2.00 14.96
CA GLY A 65 -2.35 0.99 15.00
C GLY A 65 -2.57 -0.02 16.12
N LEU A 66 -2.95 0.44 17.31
CA LEU A 66 -3.29 -0.42 18.45
C LEU A 66 -4.49 -1.31 18.16
N TYR A 67 -5.53 -0.80 17.49
CA TYR A 67 -6.68 -1.61 17.08
C TYR A 67 -6.25 -2.77 16.16
N TYR A 68 -5.50 -2.50 15.10
CA TYR A 68 -5.04 -3.55 14.18
C TYR A 68 -4.04 -4.51 14.81
N LYS A 69 -3.19 -4.02 15.72
CA LYS A 69 -2.34 -4.85 16.57
C LYS A 69 -3.17 -5.86 17.35
N ARG A 70 -4.26 -5.43 18.00
CA ARG A 70 -5.15 -6.32 18.77
C ARG A 70 -5.92 -7.31 17.89
N LYS A 71 -6.21 -6.95 16.64
CA LYS A 71 -6.79 -7.84 15.63
C LYS A 71 -5.78 -8.81 15.00
N LYS A 72 -4.49 -8.72 15.35
CA LYS A 72 -3.37 -9.50 14.77
C LYS A 72 -3.24 -9.33 13.25
N GLU A 73 -3.52 -8.14 12.74
CA GLU A 73 -3.39 -7.81 11.33
C GLU A 73 -2.09 -7.05 11.05
N SER A 74 -1.47 -7.25 9.87
CA SER A 74 -0.25 -6.52 9.47
C SER A 74 -0.56 -5.04 9.27
N TYR A 75 0.17 -4.16 9.97
CA TYR A 75 -0.03 -2.72 9.88
C TYR A 75 1.28 -1.93 9.94
N LEU A 76 1.26 -0.73 9.36
CA LEU A 76 2.33 0.27 9.45
C LEU A 76 1.74 1.60 9.91
N VAL A 77 2.32 2.19 10.95
CA VAL A 77 2.09 3.59 11.32
C VAL A 77 3.33 4.37 10.92
N THR A 78 3.18 5.40 10.08
CA THR A 78 4.32 6.15 9.52
C THR A 78 4.00 7.63 9.36
N ASP A 79 5.00 8.49 9.52
CA ASP A 79 4.89 9.90 9.13
C ASP A 79 4.80 9.99 7.59
N ILE A 80 4.08 10.99 7.08
CA ILE A 80 3.93 11.25 5.65
C ILE A 80 5.27 11.47 4.94
N LYS A 81 6.29 11.99 5.64
CA LYS A 81 7.64 12.19 5.08
C LYS A 81 8.31 10.86 4.68
N ASP A 82 8.00 9.80 5.41
CA ASP A 82 8.57 8.47 5.21
C ASP A 82 7.63 7.53 4.44
N TYR A 83 6.46 8.03 4.04
CA TYR A 83 5.44 7.26 3.34
C TYR A 83 5.94 6.79 1.96
N LYS A 84 5.77 5.50 1.68
CA LYS A 84 6.13 4.87 0.41
C LYS A 84 4.87 4.30 -0.26
N PRO A 85 4.45 4.87 -1.40
CA PRO A 85 3.26 4.41 -2.14
C PRO A 85 3.30 2.95 -2.58
N HIS A 86 2.12 2.40 -2.86
CA HIS A 86 1.88 1.06 -3.42
C HIS A 86 2.22 -0.13 -2.50
N ARG A 87 2.50 0.14 -1.22
CA ARG A 87 2.88 -0.86 -0.20
C ARG A 87 1.78 -1.17 0.82
N THR A 88 0.53 -0.85 0.51
CA THR A 88 -0.60 -1.11 1.41
C THR A 88 -1.84 -1.60 0.66
N GLN A 89 -2.70 -2.34 1.37
CA GLN A 89 -4.04 -2.69 0.90
C GLN A 89 -5.08 -1.65 1.32
N ASN A 90 -4.99 -1.17 2.57
CA ASN A 90 -5.88 -0.14 3.12
C ASN A 90 -5.05 1.04 3.61
N LEU A 91 -5.34 2.24 3.09
CA LEU A 91 -4.64 3.48 3.45
C LEU A 91 -5.56 4.38 4.29
N TYR A 92 -5.10 4.71 5.50
CA TYR A 92 -5.73 5.66 6.42
C TYR A 92 -4.83 6.87 6.56
N VAL A 93 -5.39 8.07 6.47
CA VAL A 93 -4.64 9.32 6.58
C VAL A 93 -5.24 10.18 7.66
N ILE A 94 -4.41 10.54 8.64
CA ILE A 94 -4.81 11.16 9.88
C ILE A 94 -4.34 12.62 9.90
N GLY A 95 -5.27 13.53 10.18
CA GLY A 95 -5.00 14.96 10.25
C GLY A 95 -5.25 15.71 8.94
N GLY A 96 -5.78 16.94 9.05
CA GLY A 96 -6.20 17.73 7.88
C GLY A 96 -5.03 18.12 6.98
N VAL A 97 -3.90 18.52 7.57
CA VAL A 97 -2.67 18.85 6.84
C VAL A 97 -2.13 17.64 6.07
N THR A 98 -2.08 16.48 6.74
CA THR A 98 -1.66 15.21 6.14
C THR A 98 -2.60 14.81 4.99
N CYS A 99 -3.91 14.94 5.18
CA CYS A 99 -4.92 14.63 4.17
C CYS A 99 -4.77 15.50 2.92
N ASN A 100 -4.52 16.79 3.07
CA ASN A 100 -4.32 17.69 1.92
C ASN A 100 -3.06 17.33 1.13
N LYS A 101 -1.96 17.02 1.81
CA LYS A 101 -0.73 16.53 1.15
C LYS A 101 -0.96 15.19 0.44
N MET A 102 -1.68 14.26 1.07
CA MET A 102 -1.99 12.97 0.44
C MET A 102 -2.92 13.13 -0.77
N LYS A 103 -3.87 14.09 -0.76
CA LYS A 103 -4.70 14.37 -1.94
C LYS A 103 -3.83 14.73 -3.14
N GLU A 104 -2.83 15.60 -2.96
CA GLU A 104 -1.91 15.95 -4.03
C GLU A 104 -1.07 14.75 -4.50
N MET A 105 -0.52 13.96 -3.56
CA MET A 105 0.23 12.75 -3.88
C MET A 105 -0.62 11.70 -4.62
N SER A 106 -1.88 11.54 -4.22
CA SER A 106 -2.80 10.56 -4.81
C SER A 106 -3.14 10.84 -6.27
N LYS A 107 -2.96 12.08 -6.75
CA LYS A 107 -3.13 12.42 -8.17
C LYS A 107 -2.10 11.70 -9.04
N THR A 108 -0.89 11.45 -8.52
CA THR A 108 0.16 10.74 -9.25
C THR A 108 0.17 9.24 -8.94
N THR A 109 -0.07 8.84 -7.70
CA THR A 109 -0.04 7.42 -7.31
C THR A 109 -1.34 6.68 -7.61
N GLY A 110 -2.47 7.39 -7.75
CA GLY A 110 -3.80 6.78 -7.90
C GLY A 110 -4.32 6.07 -6.65
N GLU A 111 -3.65 6.20 -5.50
CA GLU A 111 -4.06 5.53 -4.26
C GLU A 111 -5.32 6.16 -3.66
N LYS A 112 -6.30 5.31 -3.34
CA LYS A 112 -7.49 5.70 -2.58
C LYS A 112 -7.21 5.55 -1.10
N PHE A 113 -7.75 6.46 -0.29
CA PHE A 113 -7.53 6.46 1.15
C PHE A 113 -8.74 6.95 1.95
N THR A 114 -8.82 6.50 3.20
CA THR A 114 -9.79 6.97 4.19
C THR A 114 -9.19 8.15 4.96
N GLN A 115 -9.94 9.25 5.05
CA GLN A 115 -9.53 10.47 5.74
C GLN A 115 -10.15 10.52 7.13
N LEU A 116 -9.33 10.78 8.15
CA LEU A 116 -9.78 10.96 9.53
C LEU A 116 -9.13 12.22 10.11
N TYR A 117 -9.89 13.31 10.17
CA TYR A 117 -9.42 14.56 10.77
C TYR A 117 -10.58 15.41 11.29
N GLY A 118 -10.34 16.10 12.40
CA GLY A 118 -11.21 17.12 12.98
C GLY A 118 -10.69 18.54 12.72
N ASN A 119 -11.19 19.51 13.48
CA ASN A 119 -10.74 20.90 13.40
C ASN A 119 -9.39 21.12 14.12
N ASP A 120 -9.06 20.21 15.05
CA ASP A 120 -7.84 20.22 15.87
C ASP A 120 -7.41 18.77 16.18
N VAL A 121 -6.32 18.63 16.95
CA VAL A 121 -5.76 17.32 17.33
C VAL A 121 -6.74 16.50 18.18
N TRP A 122 -7.49 17.16 19.07
CA TRP A 122 -8.43 16.49 19.99
C TRP A 122 -9.64 15.93 19.24
N SER A 123 -10.25 16.74 18.37
CA SER A 123 -11.37 16.31 17.52
C SER A 123 -10.93 15.29 16.46
N THR A 124 -9.66 15.30 16.03
CA THR A 124 -9.09 14.22 15.21
C THR A 124 -9.01 12.91 16.01
N MET A 125 -8.59 13.00 17.28
CA MET A 125 -8.55 11.85 18.20
C MET A 125 -9.96 11.29 18.45
N ASP A 126 -10.96 12.14 18.66
CA ASP A 126 -12.36 11.71 18.82
C ASP A 126 -12.84 10.92 17.61
N LYS A 127 -12.54 11.39 16.39
CA LYS A 127 -12.88 10.69 15.15
C LYS A 127 -12.14 9.36 15.00
N ALA A 128 -10.87 9.29 15.41
CA ALA A 128 -10.11 8.04 15.41
C ALA A 128 -10.74 7.00 16.36
N ILE A 129 -11.15 7.43 17.56
CA ILE A 129 -11.85 6.57 18.53
C ILE A 129 -13.23 6.15 18.00
N GLU A 130 -14.00 7.06 17.41
CA GLU A 130 -15.30 6.76 16.81
C GLU A 130 -15.17 5.73 15.68
N PHE A 131 -14.16 5.89 14.81
CA PHE A 131 -13.86 4.94 13.74
C PHE A 131 -13.58 3.53 14.29
N VAL A 132 -12.74 3.42 15.32
CA VAL A 132 -12.43 2.15 15.98
C VAL A 132 -13.68 1.54 16.61
N LYS A 133 -14.50 2.34 17.30
CA LYS A 133 -15.75 1.87 17.93
C LYS A 133 -16.75 1.32 16.91
N LYS A 134 -16.87 1.93 15.73
CA LYS A 134 -17.74 1.43 14.64
C LYS A 134 -17.25 0.11 14.01
N LYS A 135 -15.98 -0.26 14.24
CA LYS A 135 -15.34 -1.47 13.71
C LYS A 135 -15.21 -2.58 14.76
N LEU A 136 -15.64 -2.33 16.00
CA LEU A 136 -15.81 -3.34 17.04
C LEU A 136 -17.19 -3.99 16.90
#